data_AF-A0A6G3Z2W0-F1
#
_entry.id   AF-A0A6G3Z2W0-F1
#
_cell.length_a   1.000
_cell.length_b   1.000
_cell.length_c   1.000
_cell.angle_alpha   90.00
_cell.angle_beta   90.00
_cell.angle_gamma   90.00
#
_symmetry.space_group_name_H-M   'P 1'
#
loop_
_entity.id
_entity.type
_entity.pdbx_description
1 polymer ?
#
loop_
_entity_poly.entity_id
_entity_poly.type
_entity_poly.pdbx_seq_one_letter_code
_entity_poly.pdbx_strand_id
1 'polypeptide(L)'
;MDTNNLLRQLVMIGIGTTSLVAERLRQVSDEWVREGQFNPEQASRFVDDFMSQFSRDSAAFEEQIQRQLKNVLQDLGVPRQAEMDELRGRLDRLERQVRDLENKLWR
;
A
#
# COMPACT_ATOMS: atom_id res chain seq x y z
N MET A 1 -10.59 2.11 -20.05
CA MET A 1 -9.70 2.73 -19.05
C MET A 1 -9.44 1.69 -17.99
N ASP A 2 -8.23 1.14 -17.98
CA ASP A 2 -7.89 -0.08 -17.24
C ASP A 2 -7.81 0.17 -15.74
N THR A 3 -8.61 -0.55 -14.96
CA THR A 3 -8.56 -0.56 -13.49
C THR A 3 -7.20 -0.98 -12.94
N ASN A 4 -6.42 -1.75 -13.72
CA ASN A 4 -5.01 -2.05 -13.45
C ASN A 4 -4.14 -0.78 -13.32
N ASN A 5 -4.49 0.30 -14.03
CA ASN A 5 -3.75 1.54 -13.96
C ASN A 5 -3.98 2.27 -12.64
N LEU A 6 -5.16 2.12 -12.03
CA LEU A 6 -5.54 2.77 -10.78
C LEU A 6 -4.82 2.13 -9.57
N LEU A 7 -4.77 0.79 -9.53
CA LEU A 7 -3.98 0.06 -8.55
C LEU A 7 -2.47 0.31 -8.73
N ARG A 8 -1.98 0.34 -9.98
CA ARG A 8 -0.58 0.65 -10.26
C ARG A 8 -0.22 2.10 -9.93
N GLN A 9 -1.14 3.04 -10.14
CA GLN A 9 -0.99 4.44 -9.72
C GLN A 9 -1.02 4.57 -8.20
N LEU A 10 -1.92 3.87 -7.51
CA LEU A 10 -1.95 3.83 -6.04
C LEU A 10 -0.66 3.23 -5.46
N VAL A 11 -0.11 2.20 -6.09
CA VAL A 11 1.18 1.62 -5.71
C VAL A 11 2.34 2.55 -6.06
N MET A 12 2.34 3.25 -7.20
CA MET A 12 3.34 4.28 -7.52
C MET A 12 3.29 5.46 -6.54
N ILE A 13 2.09 5.84 -6.10
CA ILE A 13 1.87 6.83 -5.03
C ILE A 13 2.36 6.29 -3.67
N GLY A 14 2.19 5.00 -3.41
CA GLY A 14 2.61 4.33 -2.17
C GLY A 14 4.11 4.01 -2.09
N ILE A 15 4.84 3.94 -3.20
CA ILE A 15 6.30 3.73 -3.21
C ILE A 15 6.99 5.09 -3.27
N GLY A 16 6.99 5.84 -2.18
CA GLY A 16 7.97 6.91 -1.89
C GLY A 16 8.13 8.06 -2.91
N THR A 17 7.29 8.18 -3.95
CA THR A 17 7.40 9.25 -4.95
C THR A 17 6.60 10.48 -4.52
N THR A 18 7.03 11.11 -3.42
CA THR A 18 6.52 12.44 -3.00
C THR A 18 6.58 13.46 -4.15
N SER A 19 7.51 13.29 -5.10
CA SER A 19 7.61 14.13 -6.29
C SER A 19 6.37 14.07 -7.20
N LEU A 20 5.77 12.89 -7.39
CA LEU A 20 4.65 12.70 -8.31
C LEU A 20 3.36 13.31 -7.73
N VAL A 21 3.18 13.19 -6.42
CA VAL A 21 2.06 13.81 -5.69
C VAL A 21 2.17 15.33 -5.74
N ALA A 22 3.36 15.88 -5.47
CA ALA A 22 3.61 17.32 -5.53
C ALA A 22 3.35 17.90 -6.94
N GLU A 23 3.78 17.18 -7.99
CA GLU A 23 3.56 17.60 -9.38
C GLU A 23 2.07 17.56 -9.75
N ARG A 24 1.32 16.58 -9.25
CA ARG A 24 -0.12 16.49 -9.54
C ARG A 24 -0.95 17.50 -8.77
N LEU A 25 -0.59 17.80 -7.52
CA LEU A 25 -1.16 18.90 -6.75
C LEU A 25 -0.94 20.25 -7.44
N ARG A 26 0.29 20.49 -7.91
CA ARG A 26 0.64 21.73 -8.63
C ARG A 26 -0.18 21.90 -9.92
N GLN A 27 -0.37 20.82 -10.68
CA GLN A 27 -1.23 20.85 -11.88
C GLN A 27 -2.69 21.19 -11.56
N VAL A 28 -3.27 20.55 -10.54
CA VAL A 28 -4.66 20.80 -10.16
C VAL A 28 -4.82 22.23 -9.64
N SER A 29 -3.86 22.71 -8.84
CA SER A 29 -3.89 24.08 -8.34
C SER A 29 -3.76 25.11 -9.46
N ASP A 30 -2.92 24.86 -10.46
CA ASP A 30 -2.77 25.73 -11.63
C ASP A 30 -4.05 25.76 -12.48
N GLU A 31 -4.78 24.64 -12.55
CA GLU A 31 -6.06 24.54 -13.25
C GLU A 31 -7.14 25.36 -12.54
N TRP A 32 -7.21 25.31 -11.21
CA TRP A 32 -8.11 26.16 -10.42
C TRP A 32 -7.78 27.65 -10.50
N VAL A 33 -6.50 27.99 -10.66
CA VAL A 33 -6.07 29.37 -10.92
C VAL A 33 -6.52 29.83 -12.31
N ARG A 34 -6.38 28.97 -13.33
CA ARG A 34 -6.88 29.26 -14.69
C ARG A 34 -8.39 29.43 -14.75
N GLU A 35 -9.13 28.63 -13.98
CA GLU A 35 -10.59 28.73 -13.87
C GLU A 35 -11.04 29.95 -13.03
N GLY A 36 -10.11 30.70 -12.43
CA GLY A 36 -10.40 31.87 -11.61
C GLY A 36 -10.96 31.53 -10.22
N GLN A 37 -10.97 30.26 -9.82
CA GLN A 37 -11.40 29.82 -8.50
C GLN A 37 -10.34 30.11 -7.42
N PHE A 38 -9.07 30.21 -7.82
CA PHE A 38 -7.94 30.50 -6.92
C PHE A 38 -7.05 31.60 -7.49
N ASN A 39 -6.47 32.41 -6.60
CA ASN A 39 -5.40 33.34 -6.97
C ASN A 39 -4.04 32.59 -6.98
N PRO A 40 -3.06 32.93 -7.85
CA PRO A 40 -1.79 32.21 -7.95
C PRO A 40 -1.04 32.10 -6.62
N GLU A 41 -1.07 33.16 -5.82
CA GLU A 41 -0.44 33.18 -4.49
C GLU A 41 -1.13 32.24 -3.50
N GLN A 42 -2.46 32.12 -3.58
CA GLN A 42 -3.23 31.23 -2.69
C GLN A 42 -3.02 29.77 -3.07
N ALA A 43 -2.92 29.48 -4.37
CA ALA A 43 -2.63 28.15 -4.88
C ALA A 43 -1.23 27.67 -4.46
N SER A 44 -0.20 28.52 -4.60
CA SER A 44 1.15 28.17 -4.17
C SER A 44 1.24 27.91 -2.67
N ARG A 45 0.61 28.76 -1.83
CA ARG A 45 0.56 28.56 -0.38
C ARG A 45 -0.18 27.29 0.01
N PHE A 46 -1.28 26.96 -0.66
CA PHE A 46 -2.02 25.73 -0.41
C PHE A 46 -1.17 24.48 -0.68
N VAL A 47 -0.44 24.46 -1.80
CA VAL A 47 0.47 23.36 -2.13
C VAL A 47 1.58 23.25 -1.10
N ASP A 48 2.19 24.37 -0.71
CA ASP A 48 3.27 24.41 0.28
C ASP A 48 2.79 23.94 1.67
N ASP A 49 1.62 24.41 2.11
CA ASP A 49 1.01 24.02 3.39
C ASP A 49 0.70 22.52 3.40
N PHE A 50 0.10 22.00 2.33
CA PHE A 50 -0.21 20.57 2.20
C PHE A 50 1.05 19.71 2.24
N MET A 51 2.11 20.11 1.53
CA MET A 51 3.40 19.40 1.54
C MET A 51 4.07 19.47 2.91
N SER A 52 3.97 20.60 3.60
CA SER A 52 4.55 20.78 4.94
C SER A 52 3.84 19.92 6.00
N GLN A 53 2.52 19.83 5.93
CA GLN A 53 1.71 19.06 6.86
C GLN A 53 1.85 17.56 6.60
N PHE A 54 1.87 17.17 5.32
CA PHE A 54 2.16 15.80 4.93
C PHE A 54 3.54 15.35 5.42
N SER A 55 4.56 16.21 5.35
CA SER A 55 5.90 15.90 5.85
C SER A 55 5.93 15.73 7.38
N ARG A 56 5.18 16.54 8.13
CA ARG A 56 5.14 16.52 9.60
C ARG A 56 4.34 15.33 10.17
N ASP A 57 3.24 14.96 9.53
CA ASP A 57 2.34 13.87 9.98
C ASP A 57 2.53 12.55 9.22
N SER A 58 3.53 12.49 8.33
CA SER A 58 3.79 11.35 7.43
C SER A 58 3.86 10.01 8.16
N ALA A 59 4.60 9.91 9.27
CA ALA A 59 4.83 8.63 9.95
C ALA A 59 3.54 8.04 10.57
N ALA A 60 2.73 8.87 11.23
CA ALA A 60 1.47 8.43 11.83
C ALA A 60 0.43 8.08 10.76
N PHE A 61 0.42 8.86 9.67
CA PHE A 61 -0.45 8.64 8.53
C PHE A 61 -0.08 7.36 7.76
N GLU A 62 1.21 7.12 7.54
CA GLU A 62 1.74 5.92 6.90
C GLU A 62 1.38 4.66 7.70
N GLU A 63 1.55 4.69 9.02
CA GLU A 63 1.14 3.59 9.90
C GLU A 63 -0.36 3.30 9.81
N GLN A 64 -1.20 4.34 9.79
CA GLN A 64 -2.65 4.18 9.67
C GLN A 64 -3.05 3.59 8.32
N ILE A 65 -2.44 4.05 7.23
CA ILE A 65 -2.66 3.50 5.89
C ILE A 65 -2.19 2.04 5.83
N GLN A 66 -1.01 1.71 6.34
CA GLN A 66 -0.52 0.34 6.36
C GLN A 66 -1.48 -0.60 7.10
N ARG A 67 -2.03 -0.17 8.24
CA ARG A 67 -3.03 -0.95 8.98
C ARG A 67 -4.31 -1.15 8.17
N GLN A 68 -4.83 -0.12 7.52
CA GLN A 68 -6.02 -0.23 6.68
C GLN A 68 -5.78 -1.11 5.45
N LEU A 69 -4.65 -0.96 4.76
CA LEU A 69 -4.31 -1.80 3.61
C LEU A 69 -4.22 -3.27 4.03
N LYS A 70 -3.59 -3.55 5.17
CA LYS A 70 -3.48 -4.90 5.70
C LYS A 70 -4.85 -5.53 5.95
N ASN A 71 -5.79 -4.78 6.51
CA ASN A 71 -7.15 -5.27 6.75
C ASN A 71 -7.89 -5.55 5.41
N VAL A 72 -7.78 -4.64 4.44
CA VAL A 72 -8.40 -4.84 3.12
C VAL A 72 -7.81 -6.05 2.39
N LEU A 73 -6.50 -6.25 2.45
CA LEU A 73 -5.86 -7.43 1.85
C LEU A 73 -6.31 -8.73 2.52
N GLN A 74 -6.55 -8.72 3.84
CA GLN A 74 -7.14 -9.85 4.55
C GLN A 74 -8.59 -10.11 4.13
N ASP A 75 -9.41 -9.06 3.98
CA ASP A 75 -10.80 -9.17 3.54
C ASP A 75 -10.92 -9.68 2.09
N LEU A 76 -9.94 -9.35 1.24
CA LEU A 76 -9.80 -9.87 -0.13
C LEU A 76 -9.26 -11.31 -0.18
N GLY A 77 -8.99 -11.93 0.97
CA GLY A 77 -8.53 -13.31 1.06
C GLY A 77 -7.07 -13.50 0.64
N VAL A 78 -6.25 -12.44 0.65
CA VAL A 78 -4.81 -12.56 0.40
C VAL A 78 -4.15 -13.16 1.65
N PRO A 79 -3.64 -14.40 1.60
CA PRO A 79 -3.03 -15.02 2.77
C PRO A 79 -1.72 -14.32 3.11
N ARG A 80 -1.48 -14.10 4.41
CA ARG A 80 -0.23 -13.49 4.88
C ARG A 80 0.92 -14.47 4.70
N GLN A 81 2.13 -13.95 4.46
CA GLN A 81 3.34 -14.77 4.43
C GLN A 81 3.49 -15.63 5.69
N ALA A 82 3.23 -15.06 6.87
CA ALA A 82 3.29 -15.80 8.13
C ALA A 82 2.31 -16.98 8.20
N GLU A 83 1.11 -16.83 7.62
CA GLU A 83 0.11 -17.91 7.56
C GLU A 83 0.55 -19.00 6.57
N MET A 84 1.15 -18.61 5.45
CA MET A 84 1.75 -19.55 4.49
C MET A 84 2.93 -20.32 5.09
N ASP A 85 3.77 -19.64 5.88
CA ASP A 85 4.91 -20.26 6.56
C ASP A 85 4.46 -21.23 7.66
N GLU A 86 3.40 -20.89 8.40
CA GLU A 86 2.80 -21.80 9.39
C GLU A 86 2.22 -23.05 8.70
N LEU A 87 1.49 -22.87 7.61
CA LEU A 87 0.94 -23.96 6.81
C LEU A 87 2.05 -24.86 6.24
N ARG A 88 3.13 -24.26 5.75
CA ARG A 88 4.31 -25.00 5.27
C ARG A 88 4.96 -25.82 6.38
N GLY A 89 5.13 -25.23 7.57
CA GLY A 89 5.66 -25.95 8.72
C GLY A 89 4.76 -27.09 9.20
N ARG A 90 3.43 -26.94 9.09
CA ARG A 90 2.47 -28.03 9.35
C ARG A 90 2.57 -29.13 8.30
N LEU A 91 2.73 -28.77 7.03
CA LEU A 91 2.90 -29.72 5.94
C LEU A 91 4.18 -30.54 6.12
N ASP A 92 5.31 -29.91 6.42
CA ASP A 92 6.59 -30.59 6.65
C ASP A 92 6.54 -31.58 7.82
N ARG A 93 5.71 -31.29 8.85
CA ARG A 93 5.49 -32.22 9.97
C ARG A 93 4.64 -33.40 9.56
N LEU A 94 3.57 -33.19 8.80
CA LEU A 94 2.72 -34.26 8.27
C LEU A 94 3.50 -35.17 7.32
N GLU A 95 4.32 -34.61 6.43
CA GLU A 95 5.15 -35.41 5.52
C GLU A 95 6.18 -36.28 6.27
N ARG A 96 6.70 -35.81 7.40
CA ARG A 96 7.58 -36.62 8.26
C ARG A 96 6.82 -37.75 8.95
N GLN A 97 5.64 -37.46 9.48
CA GLN A 97 4.79 -38.48 10.11
C GLN A 97 4.35 -39.56 9.12
N VAL A 98 3.99 -39.19 7.89
CA VAL A 98 3.64 -40.14 6.83
C VAL A 98 4.83 -41.04 6.50
N ARG A 99 6.03 -40.47 6.31
CA ARG A 99 7.26 -41.25 6.07
C ARG A 99 7.60 -42.21 7.21
N ASP A 100 7.43 -41.78 8.46
CA ASP A 100 7.66 -42.64 9.63
C ASP A 100 6.64 -43.78 9.72
N LEU A 101 5.39 -43.53 9.34
CA LEU A 101 4.34 -44.56 9.27
C LEU A 101 4.61 -45.56 8.14
N GLU A 102 5.00 -45.09 6.96
CA GLU A 102 5.41 -45.94 5.84
C GLU A 102 6.60 -46.82 6.25
N ASN A 103 7.63 -46.25 6.87
CA ASN A 103 8.79 -47.02 7.33
C ASN A 103 8.46 -48.09 8.40
N LYS A 104 7.39 -47.89 9.18
CA LYS A 104 6.89 -48.89 10.15
C LYS A 104 6.07 -49.99 9.49
N LEU A 105 5.34 -49.67 8.43
CA LEU A 105 4.52 -50.63 7.68
C LEU A 105 5.34 -51.59 6.80
N TRP A 106 6.56 -51.21 6.46
CA TRP A 106 7.48 -52.03 5.66
C TRP A 106 8.47 -52.86 6.49
N ARG A 107 8.30 -52.93 7.81
CA ARG A 107 9.02 -53.84 8.72
C ARG A 107 8.15 -55.02 9.14
#